data_AF-E2NN76-F1
#
_entry.id   AF-E2NN76-F1
#
_cell.length_a   1.000
_cell.length_b   1.000
_cell.length_c   1.000
_cell.angle_alpha   90.00
_cell.angle_beta   90.00
_cell.angle_gamma   90.00
#
_symmetry.space_group_name_H-M   'P 1'
#
loop_
_entity.id
_entity.type
_entity.pdbx_description
1 polymer ?
#
loop_
_entity_poly.entity_id
_entity_poly.type
_entity_poly.pdbx_seq_one_letter_code
_entity_poly.pdbx_strand_id
1 'polypeptide(L)'
;KLMTAKTIFKNEDGHLFRHLRYTYTYDTENRVTSKEAAKWDSSKEAWVPYFKMDVSYTNSEVELSYARWNSKSNAYDSNIQKSFYELNDADATLMLASTK
;
A
#
# COMPACT_ATOMS: atom_id res chain seq x y z
N LYS A 1 14.52 4.64 12.85
CA LYS A 1 14.29 3.25 12.39
C LYS A 1 13.03 3.25 11.54
N LEU A 2 13.09 2.77 10.29
CA LEU A 2 11.92 2.68 9.41
C LEU A 2 11.08 1.45 9.73
N MET A 3 9.76 1.57 9.52
CA MET A 3 8.82 0.48 9.77
C MET A 3 8.79 -0.47 8.57
N THR A 4 9.40 -1.64 8.71
CA THR A 4 9.45 -2.62 7.60
C THR A 4 8.17 -3.43 7.46
N ALA A 5 7.40 -3.60 8.54
CA ALA A 5 6.11 -4.28 8.50
C ALA A 5 5.15 -3.79 9.59
N LYS A 6 3.85 -3.89 9.32
CA LYS A 6 2.76 -3.62 10.27
C LYS A 6 1.67 -4.69 10.14
N THR A 7 1.30 -5.33 11.24
CA THR A 7 0.16 -6.26 11.26
C THR A 7 -1.07 -5.56 11.83
N ILE A 8 -2.18 -5.69 11.14
CA ILE A 8 -3.50 -5.21 11.55
C ILE A 8 -4.30 -6.41 12.03
N PHE A 9 -4.84 -6.28 13.23
CA PHE A 9 -5.75 -7.25 13.83
C PHE A 9 -7.17 -6.70 13.81
N LYS A 10 -8.15 -7.58 13.58
CA LYS A 10 -9.56 -7.29 13.83
C LYS A 10 -9.89 -7.69 15.26
N ASN A 11 -10.71 -6.88 15.92
CA ASN A 11 -11.34 -7.26 17.17
C ASN A 11 -12.71 -7.86 16.85
N GLU A 12 -12.92 -9.11 17.27
CA GLU A 12 -14.20 -9.80 17.21
C GLU A 12 -14.47 -10.34 18.62
N ASP A 13 -15.50 -9.82 19.27
CA ASP A 13 -15.92 -10.16 20.63
C ASP A 13 -14.78 -10.15 21.67
N GLY A 14 -13.94 -9.11 21.64
CA GLY A 14 -12.82 -8.95 22.57
C GLY A 14 -11.56 -9.75 22.22
N HIS A 15 -11.60 -10.57 21.16
CA HIS A 15 -10.48 -11.37 20.70
C HIS A 15 -9.86 -10.76 19.43
N LEU A 16 -8.54 -10.84 19.33
CA LEU A 16 -7.78 -10.29 18.20
C LEU A 16 -7.45 -11.36 17.17
N PHE A 17 -7.91 -11.15 15.94
CA PHE A 17 -7.66 -12.03 14.80
C PHE A 17 -6.78 -11.36 13.76
N ARG A 18 -5.80 -12.09 13.22
CA ARG A 18 -4.94 -11.60 12.13
C ARG A 18 -5.81 -11.20 10.94
N HIS A 19 -5.63 -9.99 10.43
CA HIS A 19 -6.43 -9.49 9.33
C HIS A 19 -5.59 -9.13 8.11
N LEU A 20 -4.70 -8.14 8.25
CA LEU A 20 -3.82 -7.68 7.19
C LEU A 20 -2.40 -7.55 7.70
N ARG A 21 -1.44 -7.70 6.81
CA ARG A 21 -0.04 -7.37 7.06
C ARG A 21 0.44 -6.46 5.94
N TYR A 22 1.02 -5.34 6.30
CA TYR A 22 1.66 -4.41 5.38
C TYR A 22 3.17 -4.56 5.48
N THR A 23 3.84 -4.54 4.34
CA THR A 23 5.29 -4.40 4.22
C THR A 23 5.61 -3.16 3.40
N TYR A 24 6.71 -2.50 3.74
CA TYR A 24 7.06 -1.20 3.16
C TYR A 24 8.47 -1.23 2.59
N THR A 25 8.64 -0.61 1.42
CA THR A 25 9.94 -0.30 0.85
C THR A 25 10.15 1.21 0.84
N TYR A 26 11.42 1.62 0.81
CA TYR A 26 11.80 3.01 0.94
C TYR A 26 12.86 3.38 -0.11
N ASP A 27 12.90 4.64 -0.50
CA ASP A 27 14.00 5.21 -1.31
C ASP A 27 15.18 5.66 -0.43
N THR A 28 16.20 6.25 -1.06
CA THR A 28 17.40 6.78 -0.39
C THR A 28 17.12 7.98 0.51
N GLU A 29 15.97 8.63 0.37
CA GLU A 29 15.50 9.74 1.21
C GLU A 29 14.59 9.27 2.35
N ASN A 30 14.43 7.95 2.52
CA ASN A 30 13.56 7.30 3.50
C ASN A 30 12.05 7.55 3.28
N ARG A 31 11.62 7.87 2.06
CA ARG A 31 10.21 7.99 1.67
C ARG A 31 9.67 6.62 1.25
N VAL A 32 8.39 6.35 1.50
CA VAL A 32 7.77 5.05 1.16
C VAL A 32 7.62 4.95 -0.36
N THR A 33 8.25 3.97 -0.99
CA THR A 33 8.11 3.71 -2.44
C THR A 33 7.13 2.59 -2.76
N SER A 34 6.85 1.71 -1.81
CA SER A 34 5.85 0.67 -1.95
C SER A 34 5.25 0.29 -0.61
N LYS A 35 3.96 -0.02 -0.64
CA LYS A 35 3.23 -0.70 0.44
C LYS A 35 2.57 -1.92 -0.17
N GLU A 36 3.05 -3.09 0.23
CA GLU A 36 2.45 -4.36 -0.16
C GLU A 36 1.58 -4.89 1.00
N ALA A 37 0.36 -5.30 0.69
CA ALA A 37 -0.58 -5.86 1.63
C ALA A 37 -0.78 -7.34 1.38
N ALA A 38 -0.67 -8.12 2.44
CA ALA A 38 -1.10 -9.51 2.50
C ALA A 38 -2.30 -9.65 3.43
N LYS A 39 -3.24 -10.54 3.08
CA LYS A 39 -4.41 -10.88 3.89
C LYS A 39 -4.18 -12.21 4.59
N TRP A 40 -4.63 -12.34 5.83
CA TRP A 40 -4.57 -13.63 6.52
C TRP A 40 -5.59 -14.59 5.92
N ASP A 41 -5.13 -15.77 5.51
CA ASP A 41 -5.96 -16.91 5.13
C ASP A 41 -5.91 -17.92 6.29
N SER A 42 -7.00 -17.99 7.07
CA SER A 42 -7.07 -18.85 8.25
C SER A 42 -7.05 -20.33 7.91
N SER A 43 -7.55 -20.72 6.73
CA SER A 43 -7.58 -22.12 6.30
C SER A 43 -6.18 -22.63 5.93
N LYS A 44 -5.30 -21.73 5.45
CA LYS A 44 -3.91 -22.03 5.12
C LYS A 44 -2.92 -21.66 6.23
N GLU A 45 -3.40 -21.00 7.28
CA GLU A 45 -2.59 -20.38 8.32
C GLU A 45 -1.44 -19.52 7.76
N ALA A 46 -1.73 -18.76 6.69
CA ALA A 46 -0.71 -18.04 5.94
C ALA A 46 -1.14 -16.63 5.53
N TRP A 47 -0.16 -15.76 5.34
CA TRP A 47 -0.35 -14.46 4.70
C TRP A 47 -0.34 -14.64 3.18
N VAL A 48 -1.44 -14.31 2.50
CA VAL A 48 -1.57 -14.40 1.05
C VAL A 48 -1.56 -13.00 0.41
N PRO A 49 -0.96 -12.81 -0.77
CA PRO A 49 -0.96 -11.53 -1.47
C PRO A 49 -2.37 -10.93 -1.61
N TYR A 50 -2.49 -9.63 -1.34
CA TYR A 50 -3.77 -8.92 -1.38
C TYR A 50 -3.70 -7.74 -2.35
N PHE A 51 -3.00 -6.66 -2.06
CA PHE A 51 -2.82 -5.57 -3.01
C PHE A 51 -1.45 -4.97 -2.86
N LYS A 52 -1.04 -4.19 -3.85
CA LYS A 52 0.17 -3.39 -3.80
C LYS A 52 -0.15 -1.95 -4.15
N MET A 53 0.52 -1.04 -3.44
CA MET A 53 0.51 0.39 -3.72
C MET A 53 1.95 0.81 -3.97
N ASP A 54 2.24 1.35 -5.14
CA ASP A 54 3.55 1.91 -5.48
C ASP A 54 3.46 3.43 -5.52
N VAL A 55 4.48 4.10 -4.98
CA VAL A 55 4.54 5.56 -4.86
C VAL A 55 5.77 6.04 -5.60
N SER A 56 5.55 6.94 -6.56
CA SER A 56 6.60 7.60 -7.31
C SER A 56 6.61 9.09 -6.97
N TYR A 57 7.78 9.61 -6.64
CA TYR A 57 7.97 11.01 -6.28
C TYR A 57 8.68 11.74 -7.42
N THR A 58 8.12 12.89 -7.81
CA THR A 58 8.78 13.89 -8.65
C THR A 58 8.89 15.20 -7.88
N ASN A 59 9.51 16.22 -8.48
CA ASN A 59 9.68 17.52 -7.81
C ASN A 59 8.36 18.26 -7.55
N SER A 60 7.30 17.95 -8.30
CA SER A 60 6.03 18.69 -8.24
C SER A 60 4.80 17.81 -8.05
N GLU A 61 4.94 16.49 -8.17
CA GLU A 61 3.82 15.54 -8.14
C GLU A 61 4.24 14.22 -7.46
N VAL A 62 3.31 13.62 -6.74
CA VAL A 62 3.38 12.26 -6.23
C VAL A 62 2.36 11.40 -6.98
N GLU A 63 2.83 10.39 -7.68
CA GLU A 63 1.97 9.37 -8.29
C GLU A 63 1.80 8.20 -7.31
N LEU A 64 0.55 7.80 -7.12
CA LEU A 64 0.18 6.61 -6.37
C LEU A 64 -0.51 5.62 -7.32
N SER A 65 0.09 4.45 -7.49
CA SER A 65 -0.44 3.34 -8.30
C SER A 65 -0.90 2.21 -7.40
N TYR A 66 -2.16 1.80 -7.52
CA TYR A 66 -2.76 0.66 -6.83
C TYR A 66 -3.02 -0.48 -7.81
N ALA A 67 -2.76 -1.71 -7.37
CA ALA A 67 -3.21 -2.91 -8.06
C ALA A 67 -3.56 -4.03 -7.08
N ARG A 68 -4.64 -4.76 -7.37
CA ARG A 68 -5.08 -5.94 -6.63
C ARG A 68 -4.37 -7.18 -7.18
N TRP A 69 -3.99 -8.08 -6.27
CA TRP A 69 -3.45 -9.39 -6.61
C TRP A 69 -4.45 -10.22 -7.44
N ASN A 70 -3.97 -10.77 -8.55
CA ASN A 70 -4.68 -11.68 -9.43
C ASN A 70 -4.04 -13.08 -9.34
N SER A 71 -4.77 -14.02 -8.76
CA SER A 71 -4.27 -15.39 -8.60
C SER A 71 -4.16 -16.17 -9.91
N LYS A 72 -4.82 -15.73 -11.00
CA LYS A 72 -4.74 -16.40 -12.31
C LYS A 72 -3.43 -16.08 -13.03
N SER A 73 -2.99 -14.82 -12.99
CA SER A 73 -1.73 -14.35 -13.59
C SER A 73 -0.55 -14.36 -12.62
N ASN A 74 -0.81 -14.60 -11.32
CA ASN A 74 0.20 -14.56 -10.26
C ASN A 74 0.92 -13.19 -10.19
N ALA A 75 0.15 -12.12 -10.40
CA ALA A 75 0.65 -10.75 -10.50
C ALA A 75 -0.33 -9.73 -9.91
N TYR A 76 0.17 -8.51 -9.65
CA TYR A 76 -0.64 -7.36 -9.24
C TYR A 76 -1.16 -6.60 -10.48
N ASP A 77 -2.16 -7.16 -11.16
CA ASP A 77 -2.69 -6.60 -12.43
C ASP A 77 -4.23 -6.47 -12.46
N SER A 78 -4.91 -6.74 -11.35
CA SER A 78 -6.37 -6.61 -11.24
C SER A 78 -6.74 -5.27 -10.61
N ASN A 79 -7.87 -4.68 -11.02
CA ASN A 79 -8.44 -3.46 -10.44
C ASN A 79 -7.39 -2.33 -10.30
N ILE A 80 -6.62 -2.09 -11.35
CA ILE A 80 -5.56 -1.08 -11.36
C ILE A 80 -6.18 0.32 -11.24
N GLN A 81 -5.63 1.15 -10.37
CA GLN A 81 -6.03 2.54 -10.18
C GLN A 81 -4.79 3.40 -10.03
N LYS A 82 -4.86 4.63 -10.52
CA LYS A 82 -3.80 5.63 -10.36
C LYS A 82 -4.41 6.93 -9.87
N SER A 83 -3.69 7.60 -8.98
CA SER A 83 -4.03 8.92 -8.49
C SER A 83 -2.77 9.76 -8.39
N PHE A 84 -2.91 11.05 -8.66
CA PHE A 84 -1.80 12.00 -8.65
C PHE A 84 -2.07 13.10 -7.62
N TYR A 85 -1.01 13.54 -6.94
CA TYR A 85 -1.06 14.57 -5.91
C TYR A 85 0.00 15.63 -6.20
N GLU A 86 -0.41 16.86 -6.46
CA GLU A 86 0.51 17.98 -6.63
C GLU A 86 1.08 18.44 -5.28
N LEU A 87 2.36 18.81 -5.27
CA LEU A 87 3.03 19.42 -4.12
C LEU A 87 2.93 20.94 -4.24
N ASN A 88 2.63 21.65 -3.14
CA ASN A 88 2.65 23.10 -3.15
C ASN A 88 4.05 23.66 -2.84
N ASP A 89 4.28 24.94 -3.15
CA ASP A 89 5.57 25.65 -2.98
C ASP A 89 6.10 25.68 -1.53
N ALA A 90 5.33 25.22 -0.54
CA ALA A 90 5.72 25.17 0.87
C ALA A 90 6.07 23.74 1.35
N ASP A 91 6.28 22.79 0.44
CA ASP A 91 6.44 21.35 0.72
C ASP A 91 5.27 20.74 1.53
N ALA A 92 4.14 21.46 1.62
CA ALA A 92 2.93 20.97 2.24
C ALA A 92 2.12 20.21 1.18
N THR A 93 1.75 18.97 1.48
CA THR A 93 0.93 18.17 0.57
C THR A 93 -0.49 18.75 0.51
N LEU A 94 -0.77 19.63 -0.45
CA LEU A 94 -2.14 19.97 -0.80
C LEU A 94 -2.70 18.76 -1.56
N MET A 95 -3.39 17.86 -0.86
CA MET A 95 -3.95 16.64 -1.47
C MET A 95 -5.16 16.98 -2.36
N LEU A 96 -4.92 17.61 -3.50
CA LEU A 96 -5.88 17.67 -4.61
C LEU A 96 -5.77 16.34 -5.36
N ALA A 97 -6.46 15.32 -4.86
CA ALA A 97 -6.55 14.05 -5.57
C ALA A 97 -7.26 14.31 -6.92
N SER A 98 -6.51 14.20 -8.01
CA SER A 98 -7.07 14.21 -9.36
C SER A 98 -6.99 12.81 -9.95
N THR A 99 -8.09 12.38 -10.56
CA THR A 99 -8.14 11.19 -11.40
C THR A 99 -7.88 11.65 -12.83
N LYS A 100 -6.74 11.27 -13.42
CA LYS A 100 -6.48 11.44 -14.86
C LYS A 100 -7.16 10.33 -15.65
#